data_AF-A0A934UMV6-F1
#
_entry.id   AF-A0A934UMV6-F1
#
_cell.length_a   1.000
_cell.length_b   1.000
_cell.length_c   1.000
_cell.angle_alpha   90.00
_cell.angle_beta   90.00
_cell.angle_gamma   90.00
#
_symmetry.space_group_name_H-M   'P 1'
#
loop_
_entity.id
_entity.type
_entity.pdbx_description
1 polymer ?
#
loop_
_entity_poly.entity_id
_entity_poly.type
_entity_poly.pdbx_seq_one_letter_code
_entity_poly.pdbx_strand_id
1 'polypeptide(L)'
;MNLVNFHEDDLPIQDLETIGLAAGGQLLLNVDDLKALLSGRRTALLELHDLETDNIKIKSINAKISLKPNENGKLDLLIHPIYRKAETPDFLNETEARQLQKGEVASLLKITLDNHGNKKEMLVEYDPDTKEYIVSDTEKILAPDMVNNELLTPAQKENYRKGKEVQIADGTKFNYSGTDHHGIRSNKLALVASILIDGGLSYMVYKGLNALFNQKREQKSAEKLSPGYHQALKDIENQHGFKPHQFEQSQTRKGR
;
A
#
# COMPACT_ATOMS: atom_id res chain seq x y z
N MET A 1 -16.55 2.84 1.16
CA MET A 1 -15.08 3.07 1.22
C MET A 1 -14.40 1.85 0.62
N ASN A 2 -13.88 1.96 -0.60
CA ASN A 2 -13.18 0.85 -1.26
C ASN A 2 -11.80 0.64 -0.62
N LEU A 3 -11.20 -0.55 -0.81
CA LEU A 3 -9.75 -0.77 -0.55
C LEU A 3 -8.86 0.16 -1.39
N VAL A 4 -9.48 0.80 -2.38
CA VAL A 4 -9.00 1.90 -3.20
C VAL A 4 -9.61 3.21 -2.66
N ASN A 5 -8.79 4.18 -2.28
CA ASN A 5 -9.24 5.45 -1.71
C ASN A 5 -9.62 6.49 -2.77
N PHE A 6 -9.11 6.35 -4.00
CA PHE A 6 -9.24 7.34 -5.09
C PHE A 6 -9.66 6.69 -6.42
N HIS A 7 -10.38 7.43 -7.26
CA HIS A 7 -10.70 6.96 -8.62
C HIS A 7 -9.57 7.31 -9.59
N GLU A 8 -9.39 6.47 -10.62
CA GLU A 8 -8.38 6.71 -11.66
C GLU A 8 -8.64 8.02 -12.42
N ASP A 9 -9.90 8.39 -12.60
CA ASP A 9 -10.32 9.63 -13.25
C ASP A 9 -9.96 10.90 -12.43
N ASP A 10 -9.66 10.75 -11.13
CA ASP A 10 -9.27 11.84 -10.24
C ASP A 10 -7.74 12.08 -10.24
N LEU A 11 -6.97 11.25 -10.95
CA LEU A 11 -5.51 11.35 -10.96
C LEU A 11 -5.05 12.68 -11.57
N PRO A 12 -4.03 13.34 -10.98
CA PRO A 12 -3.45 14.56 -11.51
C PRO A 12 -2.55 14.22 -12.71
N ILE A 13 -3.16 13.92 -13.86
CA ILE A 13 -2.47 13.44 -15.07
C ILE A 13 -1.39 14.43 -15.54
N GLN A 14 -1.68 15.74 -15.49
CA GLN A 14 -0.71 16.77 -15.87
C GLN A 14 0.55 16.72 -14.99
N ASP A 15 0.39 16.57 -13.68
CA ASP A 15 1.53 16.46 -12.76
C ASP A 15 2.32 15.17 -13.00
N LEU A 16 1.63 14.05 -13.26
CA LEU A 16 2.28 12.78 -13.61
C LEU A 16 3.08 12.86 -14.92
N GLU A 17 2.60 13.61 -15.91
CA GLU A 17 3.35 13.87 -17.15
C GLU A 17 4.64 14.65 -16.88
N THR A 18 4.61 15.64 -15.98
CA THR A 18 5.81 16.45 -15.63
C THR A 18 6.94 15.65 -14.98
N ILE A 19 6.67 14.43 -14.53
CA ILE A 19 7.64 13.55 -13.89
C ILE A 19 7.88 12.24 -14.65
N GLY A 20 7.38 12.16 -15.89
CA GLY A 20 7.58 11.02 -16.78
C GLY A 20 6.77 9.76 -16.42
N LEU A 21 5.73 9.89 -15.61
CA LEU A 21 4.83 8.78 -15.23
C LEU A 21 3.53 8.75 -16.02
N ALA A 22 3.33 9.69 -16.94
CA ALA A 22 2.29 9.68 -17.94
C ALA A 22 2.80 10.33 -19.24
N ALA A 23 2.16 10.02 -20.37
CA ALA A 23 2.44 10.68 -21.65
C ALA A 23 1.19 10.72 -22.53
N GLY A 24 0.79 11.91 -22.98
CA GLY A 24 -0.38 12.10 -23.84
C GLY A 24 -1.67 11.65 -23.17
N GLY A 25 -1.79 11.85 -21.86
CA GLY A 25 -2.91 11.41 -21.04
C GLY A 25 -2.91 9.93 -20.66
N GLN A 26 -1.91 9.14 -21.10
CA GLN A 26 -1.80 7.72 -20.77
C GLN A 26 -0.82 7.49 -19.63
N LEU A 27 -1.25 6.75 -18.59
CA LEU A 27 -0.39 6.36 -17.47
C LEU A 27 0.71 5.40 -17.91
N LEU A 28 1.93 5.65 -17.41
CA LEU A 28 3.13 4.83 -17.60
C LEU A 28 3.54 4.14 -16.29
N LEU A 29 2.54 3.67 -15.54
CA LEU A 29 2.73 2.94 -14.28
C LEU A 29 2.42 1.47 -14.46
N ASN A 30 3.14 0.61 -13.74
CA ASN A 30 2.71 -0.77 -13.60
C ASN A 30 1.44 -0.84 -12.72
N VAL A 31 0.77 -2.00 -12.77
CA VAL A 31 -0.51 -2.20 -12.10
C VAL A 31 -0.40 -2.08 -10.57
N ASP A 32 0.72 -2.50 -9.98
CA ASP A 32 0.88 -2.51 -8.53
C ASP A 32 1.16 -1.11 -7.97
N ASP A 33 1.94 -0.29 -8.70
CA ASP A 33 2.17 1.12 -8.37
C ASP A 33 0.89 1.95 -8.55
N LEU A 34 0.13 1.71 -9.62
CA LEU A 34 -1.17 2.35 -9.81
C LEU A 34 -2.12 2.02 -8.65
N LYS A 35 -2.22 0.73 -8.27
CA LYS A 35 -3.04 0.31 -7.11
C LYS A 35 -2.56 0.96 -5.82
N ALA A 36 -1.25 1.08 -5.61
CA ALA A 36 -0.70 1.74 -4.44
C ALA A 36 -1.17 3.20 -4.36
N LEU A 37 -1.02 3.96 -5.45
CA LEU A 37 -1.47 5.36 -5.52
C LEU A 37 -2.96 5.51 -5.28
N LEU A 38 -3.79 4.71 -5.98
CA LEU A 38 -5.23 4.76 -5.82
C LEU A 38 -5.67 4.36 -4.41
N SER A 39 -4.86 3.58 -3.69
CA SER A 39 -5.09 3.24 -2.27
C SER A 39 -4.54 4.31 -1.30
N GLY A 40 -4.01 5.43 -1.79
CA GLY A 40 -3.37 6.47 -0.98
C GLY A 40 -2.04 6.04 -0.34
N ARG A 41 -1.41 4.99 -0.88
CA ARG A 41 -0.11 4.48 -0.44
C ARG A 41 1.01 5.05 -1.31
N ARG A 42 2.24 4.79 -0.88
CA ARG A 42 3.44 5.06 -1.68
C ARG A 42 3.67 3.93 -2.69
N THR A 43 4.14 4.28 -3.88
CA THR A 43 4.62 3.33 -4.89
C THR A 43 5.89 2.61 -4.44
N ALA A 44 6.35 1.64 -5.24
CA ALA A 44 7.75 1.26 -5.23
C ALA A 44 8.66 2.45 -5.60
N LEU A 45 9.97 2.29 -5.43
CA LEU A 45 10.94 3.29 -5.86
C LEU A 45 10.93 3.36 -7.40
N LEU A 46 10.61 4.52 -7.93
CA LEU A 46 10.53 4.80 -9.36
C LEU A 46 11.70 5.69 -9.79
N GLU A 47 12.18 5.51 -11.02
CA GLU A 47 13.02 6.48 -11.68
C GLU A 47 12.12 7.51 -12.37
N LEU A 48 12.07 8.72 -11.82
CA LEU A 48 11.36 9.85 -12.41
C LEU A 48 12.27 10.53 -13.42
N HIS A 49 11.71 10.95 -14.55
CA HIS A 49 12.47 11.53 -15.66
C HIS A 49 12.00 12.94 -16.02
N ASP A 50 12.87 13.67 -16.70
CA ASP A 50 12.57 14.96 -17.34
C ASP A 50 11.95 15.99 -16.39
N LEU A 51 12.46 16.01 -15.16
CA LEU A 51 11.99 16.93 -14.13
C LEU A 51 12.48 18.35 -14.42
N GLU A 52 11.55 19.26 -14.64
CA GLU A 52 11.82 20.66 -14.88
C GLU A 52 11.16 21.53 -13.81
N THR A 53 11.97 22.32 -13.09
CA THR A 53 11.46 23.37 -12.18
C THR A 53 12.25 24.63 -12.39
N ASP A 54 11.55 25.70 -12.80
CA ASP A 54 11.89 27.13 -12.93
C ASP A 54 13.25 27.56 -13.53
N ASN A 55 14.28 26.70 -13.59
CA ASN A 55 15.60 26.82 -14.25
C ASN A 55 16.50 25.57 -14.09
N ILE A 56 16.06 24.50 -13.42
CA ILE A 56 16.82 23.27 -13.21
C ILE A 56 16.18 22.15 -14.01
N LYS A 57 16.97 21.52 -14.90
CA LYS A 57 16.61 20.25 -15.55
C LYS A 57 17.30 19.11 -14.82
N ILE A 58 16.53 18.24 -14.20
CA ILE A 58 17.03 17.02 -13.58
C ILE A 58 16.67 15.87 -14.50
N LYS A 59 17.71 15.23 -15.07
CA LYS A 59 17.52 14.12 -16.01
C LYS A 59 16.73 12.97 -15.39
N SER A 60 17.11 12.57 -14.18
CA SER A 60 16.34 11.62 -13.39
C SER A 60 16.62 11.73 -11.91
N ILE A 61 15.63 11.32 -11.11
CA ILE A 61 15.79 11.02 -9.67
C ILE A 61 15.07 9.73 -9.33
N ASN A 62 15.56 9.03 -8.32
CA ASN A 62 14.81 7.94 -7.71
C ASN A 62 13.95 8.49 -6.58
N ALA A 63 12.66 8.20 -6.63
CA ALA A 63 11.69 8.62 -5.61
C ALA A 63 10.51 7.64 -5.52
N LYS A 64 9.86 7.60 -4.37
CA LYS A 64 8.50 7.05 -4.26
C LYS A 64 7.50 8.18 -4.49
N ILE A 65 6.29 7.86 -4.92
CA ILE A 65 5.23 8.86 -5.06
C ILE A 65 3.98 8.44 -4.30
N SER A 66 3.17 9.41 -3.87
CA SER A 66 1.87 9.17 -3.24
C SER A 66 0.89 10.26 -3.62
N LEU A 67 -0.40 10.03 -3.37
CA LEU A 67 -1.46 11.01 -3.55
C LEU A 67 -2.02 11.47 -2.21
N LYS A 68 -2.39 12.75 -2.13
CA LYS A 68 -3.05 13.33 -0.96
C LYS A 68 -4.17 14.28 -1.38
N PRO A 69 -5.38 14.19 -0.81
CA PRO A 69 -6.41 15.19 -1.04
C PRO A 69 -5.98 16.55 -0.50
N ASN A 70 -6.15 17.59 -1.30
CA ASN A 70 -5.99 18.98 -0.91
C ASN A 70 -7.29 19.58 -0.34
N GLU A 71 -7.24 20.84 0.07
CA GLU A 71 -8.38 21.54 0.69
C GLU A 71 -9.61 21.64 -0.24
N ASN A 72 -9.40 21.56 -1.55
CA ASN A 72 -10.47 21.59 -2.56
C ASN A 72 -10.98 20.19 -2.92
N GLY A 73 -10.48 19.13 -2.27
CA GLY A 73 -10.83 17.74 -2.55
C GLY A 73 -10.17 17.15 -3.80
N LYS A 74 -9.27 17.88 -4.47
CA LYS A 74 -8.45 17.34 -5.58
C LYS A 74 -7.24 16.59 -5.03
N LEU A 75 -6.63 15.74 -5.84
CA LEU A 75 -5.44 14.98 -5.45
C LEU A 75 -4.17 15.73 -5.82
N ASP A 76 -3.34 16.01 -4.81
CA ASP A 76 -1.97 16.47 -4.99
C ASP A 76 -1.03 15.27 -5.12
N LEU A 77 -0.09 15.37 -6.06
CA LEU A 77 1.01 14.42 -6.22
C LEU A 77 2.17 14.80 -5.29
N LEU A 78 2.56 13.87 -4.42
CA LEU A 78 3.70 14.03 -3.52
C LEU A 78 4.87 13.17 -3.98
N ILE A 79 6.05 13.77 -4.03
CA ILE A 79 7.32 13.11 -4.39
C ILE A 79 8.15 12.92 -3.13
N HIS A 80 8.57 11.68 -2.91
CA HIS A 80 9.35 11.24 -1.75
C HIS A 80 10.76 10.83 -2.22
N PRO A 81 11.71 11.78 -2.31
CA PRO A 81 13.07 11.49 -2.77
C PRO A 81 13.86 10.69 -1.75
N ILE A 82 15.01 10.16 -2.16
CA ILE A 82 15.96 9.54 -1.24
C ILE A 82 16.67 10.62 -0.41
N TYR A 83 16.28 10.79 0.85
CA TYR A 83 16.88 11.78 1.74
C TYR A 83 18.29 11.36 2.19
N ARG A 84 19.12 12.36 2.52
CA ARG A 84 20.45 12.11 3.11
C ARG A 84 20.32 11.63 4.56
N LYS A 85 19.45 12.28 5.32
CA LYS A 85 19.17 12.03 6.73
C LYS A 85 17.66 12.08 6.95
N ALA A 86 17.14 11.13 7.74
CA ALA A 86 15.74 11.11 8.13
C ALA A 86 15.42 12.26 9.09
N GLU A 87 14.28 12.92 8.87
CA GLU A 87 13.69 13.84 9.83
C GLU A 87 12.88 13.05 10.86
N THR A 88 13.34 13.04 12.12
CA THR A 88 12.68 12.28 13.19
C THR A 88 11.46 13.05 13.69
N PRO A 89 10.26 12.46 13.74
CA PRO A 89 9.09 13.11 14.32
C PRO A 89 9.30 13.48 15.79
N ASP A 90 8.84 14.64 16.23
CA ASP A 90 9.05 15.17 17.59
C ASP A 90 8.52 14.26 18.70
N PHE A 91 7.51 13.44 18.41
CA PHE A 91 6.92 12.50 19.36
C PHE A 91 7.69 11.16 19.47
N LEU A 92 8.77 11.00 18.69
CA LEU A 92 9.62 9.82 18.68
C LEU A 92 10.95 10.14 19.38
N ASN A 93 11.29 9.38 20.42
CA ASN A 93 12.58 9.58 21.09
C ASN A 93 13.74 8.95 20.29
N GLU A 94 14.98 9.32 20.64
CA GLU A 94 16.18 8.86 19.91
C GLU A 94 16.34 7.33 19.90
N THR A 95 15.96 6.65 20.98
CA THR A 95 16.06 5.18 21.08
C THR A 95 15.05 4.52 20.15
N GLU A 96 13.80 4.98 20.17
CA GLU A 96 12.72 4.51 19.29
C GLU A 96 13.06 4.74 17.80
N ALA A 97 13.52 5.95 17.48
CA ALA A 97 14.02 6.32 16.16
C ALA A 97 15.12 5.37 15.68
N ARG A 98 16.11 5.09 16.54
CA ARG A 98 17.21 4.18 16.23
C ARG A 98 16.74 2.75 16.03
N GLN A 99 15.79 2.26 16.82
CA GLN A 99 15.23 0.91 16.68
C GLN A 99 14.57 0.71 15.32
N LEU A 100 13.77 1.70 14.87
CA LEU A 100 13.15 1.69 13.55
C LEU A 100 14.19 1.77 12.43
N GLN A 101 15.14 2.71 12.51
CA GLN A 101 16.16 2.91 11.48
C GLN A 101 17.08 1.69 11.29
N LYS A 102 17.36 0.97 12.37
CA LYS A 102 18.16 -0.26 12.33
C LYS A 102 17.38 -1.50 11.91
N GLY A 103 16.05 -1.40 11.77
CA GLY A 103 15.20 -2.56 11.51
C GLY A 103 15.17 -3.55 12.69
N GLU A 104 15.29 -3.06 13.93
CA GLU A 104 15.13 -3.87 15.14
C GLU A 104 13.64 -4.16 15.40
N VAL A 105 12.77 -3.20 15.07
CA VAL A 105 11.31 -3.32 15.11
C VAL A 105 10.70 -2.88 13.79
N ALA A 106 9.58 -3.49 13.39
CA ALA A 106 8.88 -3.14 12.15
C ALA A 106 8.21 -1.76 12.27
N SER A 107 7.62 -1.51 13.43
CA SER A 107 6.80 -0.36 13.70
C SER A 107 6.71 -0.08 15.21
N LEU A 108 6.32 1.13 15.57
CA LEU A 108 6.01 1.55 16.93
C LEU A 108 4.63 2.20 16.98
N LEU A 109 3.87 1.95 18.06
CA LEU A 109 2.61 2.66 18.32
C LEU A 109 2.89 3.86 19.23
N LYS A 110 2.43 5.03 18.83
CA LYS A 110 2.57 6.29 19.57
C LYS A 110 1.21 6.93 19.77
N ILE A 111 0.97 7.49 20.94
CA ILE A 111 -0.22 8.31 21.18
C ILE A 111 0.18 9.77 20.95
N THR A 112 -0.53 10.45 20.05
CA THR A 112 -0.41 11.88 19.77
C THR A 112 -1.73 12.59 20.11
N LEU A 113 -1.74 13.92 20.02
CA LEU A 113 -2.94 14.74 20.15
C LEU A 113 -3.27 15.35 18.79
N ASP A 114 -4.54 15.36 18.40
CA ASP A 114 -5.00 16.13 17.25
C ASP A 114 -5.16 17.63 17.59
N ASN A 115 -5.53 18.44 16.59
CA ASN A 115 -5.73 19.88 16.75
C ASN A 115 -6.85 20.25 17.76
N HIS A 116 -7.68 19.30 18.17
CA HIS A 116 -8.76 19.47 19.15
C HIS A 116 -8.40 18.86 20.52
N GLY A 117 -7.18 18.34 20.69
CA GLY A 117 -6.72 17.69 21.92
C GLY A 117 -7.22 16.26 22.11
N ASN A 118 -7.81 15.63 21.08
CA ASN A 118 -8.19 14.21 21.16
C ASN A 118 -6.96 13.33 20.99
N LYS A 119 -6.90 12.24 21.74
CA LYS A 119 -5.85 11.24 21.61
C LYS A 119 -6.01 10.49 20.29
N LYS A 120 -4.92 10.39 19.55
CA LYS A 120 -4.80 9.55 18.35
C LYS A 120 -3.70 8.54 18.54
N GLU A 121 -3.93 7.32 18.09
CA GLU A 121 -2.90 6.31 18.03
C GLU A 121 -2.31 6.30 16.61
N MET A 122 -0.99 6.42 16.54
CA MET A 122 -0.22 6.51 15.31
C MET A 122 0.71 5.31 15.21
N LEU A 123 0.68 4.61 14.09
CA LEU A 123 1.65 3.60 13.71
C LEU A 123 2.82 4.30 13.00
N VAL A 124 4.02 4.14 13.53
CA VAL A 124 5.25 4.72 12.99
C VAL A 124 6.12 3.61 12.42
N GLU A 125 6.44 3.70 11.14
CA GLU A 125 7.35 2.81 10.43
C GLU A 125 8.53 3.62 9.87
N TYR A 126 9.62 2.95 9.50
CA TYR A 126 10.74 3.59 8.79
C TYR A 126 10.89 2.99 7.40
N ASP A 127 10.88 3.85 6.39
CA ASP A 127 11.13 3.51 4.99
C ASP A 127 12.63 3.63 4.69
N PRO A 128 13.37 2.52 4.55
CA PRO A 128 14.80 2.56 4.28
C PRO A 128 15.13 3.07 2.86
N ASP A 129 14.19 2.99 1.91
CA ASP A 129 14.43 3.39 0.52
C ASP A 129 14.54 4.92 0.42
N THR A 130 13.61 5.63 1.07
CA THR A 130 13.59 7.10 1.05
C THR A 130 14.21 7.74 2.29
N LYS A 131 14.50 6.94 3.32
CA LYS A 131 14.96 7.38 4.65
C LYS A 131 13.96 8.31 5.34
N GLU A 132 12.70 7.92 5.34
CA GLU A 132 11.62 8.67 5.99
C GLU A 132 10.91 7.84 7.05
N TYR A 133 10.24 8.51 7.97
CA TYR A 133 9.29 7.87 8.85
C TYR A 133 7.89 7.95 8.24
N ILE A 134 7.24 6.80 8.13
CA ILE A 134 5.85 6.71 7.68
C ILE A 134 4.98 6.71 8.93
N VAL A 135 4.06 7.67 9.01
CA VAL A 135 3.17 7.84 10.17
C VAL A 135 1.73 7.62 9.70
N SER A 136 1.12 6.54 10.15
CA SER A 136 -0.26 6.16 9.82
C SER A 136 -1.18 6.33 11.03
N ASP A 137 -2.30 7.03 10.85
CA ASP A 137 -3.38 7.10 11.85
C ASP A 137 -4.08 5.73 11.90
N THR A 138 -4.04 5.02 13.03
CA THR A 138 -4.51 3.63 13.09
C THR A 138 -6.01 3.51 12.83
N GLU A 139 -6.78 4.54 13.16
CA GLU A 139 -8.23 4.57 12.90
C GLU A 139 -8.55 4.73 11.41
N LYS A 140 -7.63 5.30 10.62
CA LYS A 140 -7.77 5.44 9.16
C LYS A 140 -7.26 4.24 8.39
N ILE A 141 -6.59 3.29 9.05
CA ILE A 141 -6.15 2.05 8.41
C ILE A 141 -7.34 1.15 8.18
N LEU A 142 -7.61 0.89 6.90
CA LEU A 142 -8.70 0.03 6.49
C LEU A 142 -8.30 -1.44 6.68
N ALA A 143 -8.91 -2.10 7.67
CA ALA A 143 -8.72 -3.52 7.91
C ALA A 143 -9.69 -4.35 7.05
N PRO A 144 -9.24 -5.45 6.43
CA PRO A 144 -10.15 -6.32 5.69
C PRO A 144 -11.17 -6.97 6.62
N ASP A 145 -12.37 -7.21 6.10
CA ASP A 145 -13.40 -7.99 6.78
C ASP A 145 -13.13 -9.48 6.68
N MET A 146 -12.59 -9.94 5.54
CA MET A 146 -12.20 -11.32 5.33
C MET A 146 -10.83 -11.42 4.65
N VAL A 147 -10.12 -12.51 4.92
CA VAL A 147 -8.93 -12.93 4.18
C VAL A 147 -9.06 -14.41 3.84
N ASN A 148 -8.83 -14.77 2.58
CA ASN A 148 -8.97 -16.15 2.07
C ASN A 148 -10.31 -16.80 2.47
N ASN A 149 -11.40 -16.04 2.31
CA ASN A 149 -12.76 -16.45 2.67
C ASN A 149 -13.02 -16.69 4.18
N GLU A 150 -12.11 -16.26 5.06
CA GLU A 150 -12.27 -16.34 6.52
C GLU A 150 -12.54 -14.95 7.10
N LEU A 151 -13.61 -14.81 7.90
CA LEU A 151 -13.96 -13.56 8.59
C LEU A 151 -12.94 -13.24 9.68
N LEU A 152 -12.43 -12.01 9.67
CA LEU A 152 -11.57 -11.52 10.74
C LEU A 152 -12.42 -11.11 11.95
N THR A 153 -11.98 -11.56 13.12
CA THR A 153 -12.53 -11.11 14.41
C THR A 153 -12.20 -9.63 14.66
N PRO A 154 -12.96 -8.93 15.53
CA PRO A 154 -12.64 -7.55 15.91
C PRO A 154 -11.20 -7.38 16.43
N ALA A 155 -10.71 -8.35 17.22
CA ALA A 155 -9.35 -8.33 17.74
C ALA A 155 -8.29 -8.50 16.64
N GLN A 156 -8.54 -9.34 15.63
CA GLN A 156 -7.66 -9.47 14.47
C GLN A 156 -7.63 -8.20 13.63
N LYS A 157 -8.78 -7.57 13.38
CA LYS A 157 -8.83 -6.27 12.67
C LYS A 157 -8.06 -5.19 13.41
N GLU A 158 -8.20 -5.15 14.73
CA GLU A 158 -7.48 -4.22 15.59
C GLU A 158 -5.97 -4.46 15.57
N ASN A 159 -5.53 -5.72 15.66
CA ASN A 159 -4.13 -6.08 15.50
C ASN A 159 -3.59 -5.66 14.13
N TYR A 160 -4.35 -5.89 13.05
CA TYR A 160 -3.98 -5.47 11.71
C TYR A 160 -3.75 -3.96 11.62
N ARG A 161 -4.69 -3.13 12.10
CA ARG A 161 -4.53 -1.65 12.12
C ARG A 161 -3.31 -1.20 12.91
N LYS A 162 -2.96 -1.96 13.95
CA LYS A 162 -1.78 -1.73 14.80
C LYS A 162 -0.47 -2.28 14.23
N GLY A 163 -0.46 -2.74 12.97
CA GLY A 163 0.71 -3.32 12.32
C GLY A 163 1.15 -4.67 12.92
N LYS A 164 0.33 -5.30 13.77
CA LYS A 164 0.62 -6.58 14.40
C LYS A 164 0.27 -7.73 13.48
N GLU A 165 0.99 -8.84 13.64
CA GLU A 165 0.71 -10.08 12.91
C GLU A 165 -0.70 -10.61 13.27
N VAL A 166 -1.47 -10.88 12.23
CA VAL A 166 -2.75 -11.59 12.26
C VAL A 166 -2.54 -12.95 11.63
N GLN A 167 -3.07 -13.99 12.26
CA GLN A 167 -3.09 -15.35 11.72
C GLN A 167 -4.54 -15.84 11.60
N ILE A 168 -4.85 -16.49 10.49
CA ILE A 168 -6.12 -17.18 10.22
C ILE A 168 -5.94 -18.72 10.25
N ALA A 169 -7.04 -19.47 10.25
CA ALA A 169 -7.03 -20.91 10.51
C ALA A 169 -6.20 -21.73 9.51
N ASP A 170 -6.09 -21.26 8.26
CA ASP A 170 -5.28 -21.91 7.21
C ASP A 170 -3.75 -21.71 7.37
N GLY A 171 -3.31 -21.00 8.41
CA GLY A 171 -1.91 -20.69 8.69
C GLY A 171 -1.37 -19.47 7.94
N THR A 172 -2.20 -18.77 7.17
CA THR A 172 -1.84 -17.49 6.57
C THR A 172 -1.65 -16.46 7.68
N LYS A 173 -0.50 -15.80 7.62
CA LYS A 173 -0.08 -14.73 8.53
C LYS A 173 0.11 -13.46 7.73
N PHE A 174 -0.35 -12.33 8.24
CA PHE A 174 -0.26 -11.05 7.56
C PHE A 174 -0.32 -9.87 8.54
N ASN A 175 0.18 -8.72 8.12
CA ASN A 175 0.08 -7.46 8.87
C ASN A 175 0.00 -6.27 7.90
N TYR A 176 -0.58 -5.16 8.36
CA TYR A 176 -0.48 -3.88 7.66
C TYR A 176 0.97 -3.40 7.63
N SER A 177 1.37 -2.78 6.53
CA SER A 177 2.62 -2.02 6.46
C SER A 177 2.46 -0.85 5.51
N GLY A 178 2.61 0.37 6.02
CA GLY A 178 2.57 1.61 5.25
C GLY A 178 3.83 1.85 4.40
N THR A 179 4.91 1.12 4.69
CA THR A 179 6.13 1.12 3.86
C THR A 179 6.07 0.14 2.68
N ASP A 180 5.16 -0.83 2.73
CA ASP A 180 4.97 -1.79 1.64
C ASP A 180 4.02 -1.24 0.58
N HIS A 181 4.39 -1.35 -0.71
CA HIS A 181 3.57 -0.85 -1.80
C HIS A 181 2.22 -1.59 -1.91
N HIS A 182 2.15 -2.86 -1.47
CA HIS A 182 0.89 -3.58 -1.34
C HIS A 182 0.06 -3.16 -0.11
N GLY A 183 0.64 -2.43 0.85
CA GLY A 183 -0.02 -2.07 2.11
C GLY A 183 -0.16 -3.24 3.10
N ILE A 184 0.28 -4.44 2.70
CA ILE A 184 0.16 -5.68 3.45
C ILE A 184 1.39 -6.54 3.21
N ARG A 185 1.88 -7.18 4.27
CA ARG A 185 2.91 -8.21 4.18
C ARG A 185 2.33 -9.55 4.59
N SER A 186 2.88 -10.64 4.06
CA SER A 186 2.37 -11.98 4.37
C SER A 186 3.44 -13.08 4.30
N ASN A 187 3.22 -14.15 5.05
CA ASN A 187 3.97 -15.40 4.85
C ASN A 187 3.61 -16.10 3.53
N LYS A 188 2.50 -15.73 2.87
CA LYS A 188 2.08 -16.21 1.55
C LYS A 188 2.45 -15.22 0.44
N LEU A 189 2.58 -15.72 -0.79
CA LEU A 189 2.81 -14.87 -1.98
C LEU A 189 1.55 -14.22 -2.51
N ALA A 190 0.39 -14.80 -2.22
CA ALA A 190 -0.90 -14.27 -2.64
C ALA A 190 -1.94 -14.51 -1.55
N LEU A 191 -2.88 -13.57 -1.44
CA LEU A 191 -4.08 -13.69 -0.62
C LEU A 191 -5.22 -12.92 -1.29
N VAL A 192 -6.45 -13.27 -0.94
CA VAL A 192 -7.63 -12.48 -1.28
C VAL A 192 -8.13 -11.80 -0.02
N ALA A 193 -8.24 -10.48 -0.02
CA ALA A 193 -8.88 -9.73 1.04
C ALA A 193 -10.21 -9.15 0.56
N SER A 194 -11.18 -8.99 1.45
CA SER A 194 -12.44 -8.33 1.10
C SER A 194 -12.96 -7.43 2.21
N ILE A 195 -13.78 -6.46 1.84
CA ILE A 195 -14.48 -5.53 2.74
C ILE A 195 -15.97 -5.52 2.40
N LEU A 196 -16.80 -5.49 3.43
CA LEU A 196 -18.24 -5.30 3.37
C LEU A 196 -18.55 -3.81 3.26
N ILE A 197 -19.11 -3.40 2.13
CA ILE A 197 -19.47 -2.01 1.83
C ILE A 197 -20.88 -2.02 1.27
N ASP A 198 -21.78 -1.24 1.89
CA ASP A 198 -23.16 -1.02 1.41
C ASP A 198 -23.95 -2.31 1.10
N GLY A 199 -23.67 -3.38 1.84
CA GLY A 199 -24.33 -4.69 1.69
C GLY A 199 -23.71 -5.61 0.63
N GLY A 200 -22.62 -5.20 -0.03
CA GLY A 200 -21.83 -6.00 -0.97
C GLY A 200 -20.40 -6.27 -0.48
N LEU A 201 -19.73 -7.25 -1.09
CA LEU A 201 -18.31 -7.54 -0.84
C LEU A 201 -17.47 -6.93 -1.96
N SER A 202 -16.52 -6.06 -1.59
CA SER A 202 -15.45 -5.61 -2.47
C SER A 202 -14.20 -6.44 -2.22
N TYR A 203 -13.62 -7.03 -3.26
CA TYR A 203 -12.44 -7.89 -3.16
C TYR A 203 -11.17 -7.22 -3.67
N MET A 204 -10.04 -7.62 -3.11
CA MET A 204 -8.71 -7.29 -3.61
C MET A 204 -7.86 -8.55 -3.63
N VAL A 205 -7.31 -8.84 -4.82
CA VAL A 205 -6.38 -9.95 -5.03
C VAL A 205 -4.95 -9.39 -4.95
N TYR A 206 -4.21 -9.86 -3.96
CA TYR A 206 -2.79 -9.58 -3.82
C TYR A 206 -1.96 -10.73 -4.40
N LYS A 207 -0.89 -10.40 -5.11
CA LYS A 207 0.10 -11.33 -5.66
C LYS A 207 1.48 -10.74 -5.45
N GLY A 208 2.52 -11.56 -5.38
CA GLY A 208 3.89 -11.08 -5.19
C GLY A 208 4.13 -10.36 -3.86
N LEU A 209 3.32 -10.66 -2.83
CA LEU A 209 3.43 -10.01 -1.52
C LEU A 209 4.84 -10.14 -0.94
N ASN A 210 5.30 -9.14 -0.19
CA ASN A 210 6.55 -9.23 0.57
C ASN A 210 6.38 -10.04 1.86
N ALA A 211 7.50 -10.60 2.34
CA ALA A 211 7.52 -11.39 3.56
C ALA A 211 7.25 -10.52 4.80
N LEU A 212 6.78 -11.17 5.86
CA LEU A 212 6.65 -10.56 7.19
C LEU A 212 8.01 -10.01 7.65
N PHE A 213 7.98 -8.96 8.46
CA PHE A 213 9.18 -8.26 8.91
C PHE A 213 10.18 -9.19 9.59
N ASN A 214 11.45 -9.11 9.19
CA ASN A 214 12.56 -9.96 9.66
C ASN A 214 12.31 -11.48 9.56
N GLN A 215 11.35 -11.92 8.76
CA GLN A 215 11.10 -13.35 8.51
C GLN A 215 11.65 -13.76 7.14
N LYS A 216 12.47 -14.81 7.13
CA LYS A 216 12.82 -15.49 5.87
C LYS A 216 11.62 -16.27 5.38
N ARG A 217 11.24 -16.07 4.13
CA ARG A 217 10.15 -16.80 3.50
C ARG A 217 10.65 -18.14 2.98
N GLU A 218 9.99 -19.22 3.39
CA GLU A 218 10.15 -20.51 2.74
C GLU A 218 9.32 -20.54 1.45
N GLN A 219 10.00 -20.55 0.30
CA GLN A 219 9.36 -20.37 -1.02
C GLN A 219 8.25 -21.39 -1.28
N LYS A 220 8.51 -22.69 -1.06
CA LYS A 220 7.53 -23.77 -1.32
C LYS A 220 6.25 -23.61 -0.49
N SER A 221 6.39 -23.22 0.77
CA SER A 221 5.26 -23.01 1.69
C SER A 221 4.48 -21.74 1.38
N ALA A 222 5.15 -20.71 0.86
CA ALA A 222 4.54 -19.44 0.48
C ALA A 222 3.75 -19.50 -0.84
N GLU A 223 4.20 -20.34 -1.77
CA GLU A 223 3.51 -20.63 -3.04
C GLU A 223 2.28 -21.52 -2.86
N LYS A 224 2.23 -22.30 -1.77
CA LYS A 224 1.08 -23.15 -1.46
C LYS A 224 -0.10 -22.32 -0.97
N LEU A 225 -1.01 -22.01 -1.89
CA LEU A 225 -2.26 -21.29 -1.65
C LEU A 225 -3.29 -22.19 -0.96
N SER A 226 -4.10 -21.61 -0.07
CA SER A 226 -5.06 -22.37 0.73
C SER A 226 -6.35 -22.66 -0.05
N PRO A 227 -7.16 -23.65 0.38
CA PRO A 227 -8.50 -23.83 -0.14
C PRO A 227 -9.35 -22.55 -0.02
N GLY A 228 -9.18 -21.80 1.06
CA GLY A 228 -9.84 -20.51 1.28
C GLY A 228 -9.49 -19.46 0.23
N TYR A 229 -8.22 -19.37 -0.18
CA TYR A 229 -7.79 -18.52 -1.29
C TYR A 229 -8.49 -18.89 -2.60
N HIS A 230 -8.49 -20.17 -2.96
CA HIS A 230 -9.13 -20.64 -4.20
C HIS A 230 -10.64 -20.44 -4.18
N GLN A 231 -11.29 -20.62 -3.03
CA GLN A 231 -12.71 -20.36 -2.88
C GLN A 231 -13.01 -18.87 -3.04
N ALA A 232 -12.23 -17.99 -2.40
CA ALA A 232 -12.41 -16.56 -2.53
C ALA A 232 -12.24 -16.09 -4.00
N LEU A 233 -11.29 -16.66 -4.75
CA LEU A 233 -11.18 -16.39 -6.19
C LEU A 233 -12.42 -16.83 -6.98
N LYS A 234 -12.97 -18.02 -6.70
CA LYS A 234 -14.20 -18.48 -7.33
C LYS A 234 -15.39 -17.57 -7.00
N ASP A 235 -15.46 -17.08 -5.76
CA ASP A 235 -16.53 -16.18 -5.33
C ASP A 235 -16.47 -14.85 -6.10
N ILE A 236 -15.25 -14.31 -6.33
CA ILE A 236 -15.04 -13.14 -7.22
C ILE A 236 -15.51 -13.45 -8.64
N GLU A 237 -15.15 -14.62 -9.18
CA GLU A 237 -15.53 -15.03 -10.53
C GLU A 237 -17.05 -15.09 -10.71
N ASN A 238 -17.73 -15.64 -9.71
CA ASN A 238 -19.19 -15.83 -9.71
C ASN A 238 -19.97 -14.53 -9.49
N GLN A 239 -19.44 -13.58 -8.70
CA GLN A 239 -20.13 -12.30 -8.43
C GLN A 239 -20.09 -11.33 -9.60
N HIS A 240 -19.01 -11.35 -10.39
CA HIS A 240 -18.80 -10.34 -11.43
C HIS A 240 -19.00 -10.82 -12.87
N GLY A 241 -19.28 -12.11 -13.12
CA GLY A 241 -19.02 -12.66 -14.46
C GLY A 241 -17.56 -12.34 -14.87
N PHE A 242 -16.66 -12.40 -13.88
CA PHE A 242 -15.29 -11.90 -13.97
C PHE A 242 -14.58 -12.60 -15.13
N LYS A 243 -14.09 -11.81 -16.09
CA LYS A 243 -13.18 -12.29 -17.13
C LYS A 243 -11.76 -12.03 -16.65
N PRO A 244 -11.04 -13.03 -16.09
CA PRO A 244 -9.69 -12.85 -15.56
C PRO A 244 -8.67 -12.31 -16.58
N HIS A 245 -9.01 -12.27 -17.88
CA HIS A 245 -8.15 -11.79 -18.97
C HIS A 245 -8.47 -10.41 -19.57
N GLN A 246 -9.38 -9.61 -19.00
CA GLN A 246 -9.65 -8.27 -19.59
C GLN A 246 -8.58 -7.21 -19.28
N PHE A 247 -7.65 -7.44 -18.35
CA PHE A 247 -6.47 -6.57 -18.15
C PHE A 247 -5.23 -7.03 -18.94
N GLU A 248 -5.22 -8.25 -19.50
CA GLU A 248 -4.10 -8.78 -20.32
C GLU A 248 -4.33 -8.61 -21.84
N GLN A 249 -5.58 -8.44 -22.28
CA GLN A 249 -5.92 -8.34 -23.71
C GLN A 249 -5.67 -6.96 -24.35
N SER A 250 -5.34 -5.93 -23.58
CA SER A 250 -4.95 -4.62 -24.14
C SER A 250 -3.54 -4.61 -24.76
N GLN A 251 -2.69 -5.62 -24.47
CA GLN A 251 -1.33 -5.69 -25.01
C GLN A 251 -1.14 -6.69 -26.16
N THR A 252 -2.08 -7.60 -26.42
CA THR A 252 -1.94 -8.62 -27.49
C THR A 252 -2.60 -8.23 -28.82
N ARG A 253 -3.19 -7.04 -28.94
CA ARG A 253 -3.81 -6.53 -30.19
C ARG A 253 -3.13 -5.32 -30.84
N LYS A 254 -1.87 -5.01 -30.50
CA LYS A 254 -1.02 -4.10 -31.29
C LYS A 254 0.29 -4.74 -31.72
N GLY A 255 0.21 -6.01 -32.10
CA GLY A 255 1.28 -6.75 -32.75
C GLY A 255 0.76 -7.43 -34.01
N ARG A 256 0.34 -6.64 -35.00
CA ARG A 256 0.27 -6.99 -36.42
C ARG A 256 0.15 -5.72 -37.25
#